data_AF-A0A3M1NHI3-F1
#
_entry.id   AF-A0A3M1NHI3-F1
#
_cell.length_a   1.000
_cell.length_b   1.000
_cell.length_c   1.000
_cell.angle_alpha   90.00
_cell.angle_beta   90.00
_cell.angle_gamma   90.00
#
_symmetry.space_group_name_H-M   'P 1'
#
loop_
_entity.id
_entity.type
_entity.pdbx_description
1 polymer ?
#
loop_
_entity_poly.entity_id
_entity_poly.type
_entity_poly.pdbx_seq_one_letter_code
_entity_poly.pdbx_strand_id
1 'polypeptide(L)'
;METPVAERLPLETTGLRPTYRFDLRTTPPDVFVDASETDWRHLTWKDVGRPYLVENYSKHRRAWEQEQGRAMPVPVQWKFFNKHFHQLFMTDLDATPAEARRRLQRHLAA
;
A
#
# COMPACT_ATOMS: atom_id res chain seq x y z
N MET A 1 34.06 -0.11 -15.76
CA MET A 1 33.16 1.00 -15.39
C MET A 1 33.32 1.22 -13.90
N GLU A 2 33.96 2.31 -13.50
CA GLU A 2 34.12 2.65 -12.09
C GLU A 2 32.75 3.03 -11.53
N THR A 3 32.30 2.30 -10.51
CA THR A 3 31.11 2.68 -9.75
C THR A 3 31.40 4.03 -9.11
N PRO A 4 30.55 5.07 -9.28
CA PRO A 4 30.79 6.32 -8.59
C PRO A 4 30.79 6.02 -7.09
N VAL A 5 31.93 6.28 -6.46
CA VAL A 5 32.08 6.14 -5.01
C VAL A 5 31.03 7.05 -4.40
N ALA A 6 30.03 6.46 -3.75
CA ALA A 6 28.98 7.21 -3.08
C ALA A 6 29.66 8.27 -2.21
N GLU A 7 29.33 9.54 -2.47
CA GLU A 7 29.85 10.67 -1.72
C GLU A 7 29.64 10.39 -0.23
N ARG A 8 30.74 10.32 0.53
CA ARG A 8 30.67 10.08 1.97
C ARG A 8 30.17 11.36 2.63
N LEU A 9 28.87 11.43 2.84
CA LEU A 9 28.23 12.53 3.55
C LEU A 9 28.63 12.49 5.04
N PRO A 10 28.88 13.65 5.67
CA PRO A 10 29.14 13.72 7.10
C PRO A 10 27.95 13.20 7.92
N LEU A 11 28.23 12.59 9.08
CA LEU A 11 27.22 12.31 10.10
C LEU A 11 26.50 13.60 10.52
N GLU A 12 25.31 13.48 11.10
CA GLU A 12 24.46 14.60 11.51
C GLU A 12 23.94 15.48 10.37
N THR A 13 24.00 14.99 9.12
CA THR A 13 23.49 15.72 7.95
C THR A 13 22.12 15.20 7.52
N THR A 14 21.16 16.11 7.35
CA THR A 14 19.87 15.85 6.69
C THR A 14 19.78 16.61 5.38
N GLY A 15 19.18 16.00 4.35
CA GLY A 15 19.00 16.69 3.07
C GLY A 15 18.00 16.02 2.15
N LEU A 16 17.61 16.77 1.12
CA LEU A 16 16.68 16.34 0.08
C LEU A 16 17.41 16.25 -1.26
N ARG A 17 17.20 15.15 -1.98
CA ARG A 17 17.59 14.94 -3.37
C ARG A 17 16.32 14.84 -4.22
N PRO A 18 16.41 14.96 -5.55
CA PRO A 18 15.24 14.89 -6.42
C PRO A 18 14.38 13.63 -6.23
N THR A 19 15.00 12.51 -5.85
CA THR A 19 14.35 11.19 -5.74
C THR A 19 14.26 10.64 -4.33
N TYR A 20 14.98 11.20 -3.35
CA TYR A 20 14.98 10.68 -1.98
C TYR A 20 15.39 11.74 -0.95
N ARG A 21 15.04 11.52 0.31
CA ARG A 21 15.51 12.27 1.47
C ARG A 21 16.49 11.40 2.25
N PHE A 22 17.55 11.99 2.79
CA PHE A 22 18.49 11.31 3.67
C PHE A 22 18.57 12.03 5.02
N ASP A 23 18.80 11.24 6.08
CA ASP A 23 18.94 11.67 7.46
C ASP A 23 20.05 10.82 8.09
N LEU A 24 21.21 11.42 8.34
CA LEU A 24 22.41 10.76 8.86
C LEU A 24 22.65 11.09 10.34
N ARG A 25 21.61 11.52 11.06
CA ARG A 25 21.68 11.74 12.51
C ARG A 25 21.98 10.41 13.22
N THR A 26 22.85 10.46 14.21
CA THR A 26 23.14 9.34 15.11
C THR A 26 22.14 9.25 16.27
N THR A 27 21.35 10.31 16.48
CA THR A 27 20.23 10.33 17.42
C THR A 27 18.98 9.74 16.76
N PRO A 28 18.20 8.92 17.48
CA PRO A 28 16.94 8.38 16.96
C PRO A 28 16.04 9.52 16.47
N PRO A 29 15.33 9.36 15.35
CA PRO A 29 14.36 10.36 14.92
C PRO A 29 13.31 10.58 16.01
N ASP A 30 13.03 11.84 16.37
CA ASP A 30 12.02 12.25 17.37
C ASP A 30 10.56 11.85 17.04
N VAL A 31 10.33 10.99 16.05
CA VAL A 31 8.99 10.66 15.52
C VAL A 31 8.40 9.35 16.04
N PHE A 32 9.20 8.52 16.71
CA PHE A 32 8.69 7.27 17.29
C PHE A 32 8.79 7.32 18.80
N VAL A 33 7.63 7.45 19.45
CA VAL A 33 7.51 7.22 20.89
C VAL A 33 7.79 5.75 21.13
N ASP A 34 8.77 5.45 21.98
CA ASP A 34 8.98 4.09 22.46
C ASP A 34 7.77 3.69 23.33
N ALA A 35 6.88 2.90 22.74
CA ALA A 35 5.69 2.38 23.39
C ALA A 35 5.88 0.92 23.84
N SER A 36 7.11 0.41 23.90
CA SER A 36 7.39 -0.98 24.29
C SER A 36 6.94 -1.31 25.71
N GLU A 37 6.96 -0.33 26.62
CA GLU A 37 6.45 -0.45 27.99
C GLU A 37 4.94 -0.22 28.12
N THR A 38 4.24 0.12 27.03
CA THR A 38 2.80 0.41 27.09
C THR A 38 2.01 -0.87 27.29
N ASP A 39 1.21 -0.91 28.36
CA ASP A 39 0.31 -2.03 28.64
C ASP A 39 -0.97 -1.96 27.79
N TRP A 40 -0.98 -2.70 26.69
CA TRP A 40 -2.12 -2.78 25.78
C TRP A 40 -3.25 -3.71 26.25
N ARG A 41 -3.07 -4.45 27.35
CA ARG A 41 -4.04 -5.46 27.80
C ARG A 41 -5.37 -4.84 28.23
N HIS A 42 -5.35 -3.58 28.65
CA HIS A 42 -6.52 -2.84 29.07
C HIS A 42 -7.16 -2.01 27.95
N LEU A 43 -6.58 -2.02 26.74
CA LEU A 43 -7.11 -1.27 25.60
C LEU A 43 -8.45 -1.88 25.16
N THR A 44 -9.52 -1.09 25.23
CA THR A 44 -10.83 -1.51 24.70
C THR A 44 -11.24 -0.68 23.49
N TRP A 45 -12.07 -1.23 22.61
CA TRP A 45 -12.64 -0.48 21.47
C TRP A 45 -13.42 0.77 21.86
N LYS A 46 -13.88 0.86 23.12
CA LYS A 46 -14.50 2.06 23.65
C LYS A 46 -13.50 3.21 23.77
N ASP A 47 -12.24 2.90 24.08
CA ASP A 47 -11.18 3.87 24.34
C ASP A 47 -10.48 4.32 23.05
N VAL A 48 -10.40 3.45 22.04
CA VAL A 48 -9.78 3.75 20.72
C VAL A 48 -10.78 4.31 19.70
N GLY A 49 -12.08 4.23 19.99
CA GLY A 49 -13.15 4.55 19.05
C GLY A 49 -13.56 3.36 18.18
N ARG A 50 -14.69 3.49 17.48
CA ARG A 50 -15.28 2.42 16.67
C ARG A 50 -14.30 2.02 15.56
N PRO A 51 -13.86 0.75 15.48
CA PRO A 51 -12.99 0.31 14.39
C PRO A 51 -13.67 0.60 13.05
N TYR A 52 -12.89 1.10 12.09
CA TYR A 52 -13.40 1.40 10.76
C TYR A 52 -13.91 0.11 10.12
N LEU A 53 -15.22 0.02 9.97
CA LEU A 53 -15.85 -1.13 9.34
C LEU A 53 -15.75 -0.98 7.83
N VAL A 54 -15.09 -1.93 7.19
CA VAL A 54 -15.09 -2.00 5.72
C VAL A 54 -16.42 -2.61 5.29
N GLU A 55 -17.40 -1.76 5.03
CA GLU A 55 -18.73 -2.19 4.57
C GLU A 55 -18.74 -2.51 3.07
N ASN A 56 -17.84 -1.89 2.31
CA ASN A 56 -17.80 -2.04 0.85
C ASN A 56 -16.79 -3.11 0.42
N TYR A 57 -17.28 -4.34 0.23
CA TYR A 57 -16.46 -5.44 -0.26
C TYR A 57 -16.33 -5.46 -1.79
N SER A 58 -15.13 -5.81 -2.26
CA SER A 58 -14.83 -5.93 -3.68
C SER A 58 -15.76 -6.94 -4.36
N LYS A 59 -16.07 -6.69 -5.64
CA LYS A 59 -16.87 -7.64 -6.46
C LYS A 59 -16.25 -9.03 -6.47
N HIS A 60 -14.92 -9.11 -6.47
CA HIS A 60 -14.17 -10.37 -6.49
C HIS A 60 -14.35 -11.17 -5.20
N ARG A 61 -14.31 -10.51 -4.04
CA ARG A 61 -14.58 -11.16 -2.75
C ARG A 61 -16.00 -11.72 -2.70
N ARG A 62 -16.99 -10.91 -3.10
CA ARG A 62 -18.40 -11.33 -3.11
C ARG A 62 -18.65 -12.53 -4.02
N ALA A 63 -18.05 -12.54 -5.21
CA ALA A 63 -18.16 -13.66 -6.15
C ALA A 63 -17.58 -14.95 -5.56
N TRP A 64 -16.37 -14.87 -4.99
CA TRP A 64 -15.73 -16.02 -4.35
C TRP A 64 -16.56 -16.56 -3.17
N GLU A 65 -17.10 -15.69 -2.33
CA GLU A 65 -17.92 -16.09 -1.18
C GLU A 65 -19.24 -16.76 -1.60
N GLN A 66 -19.85 -16.27 -2.70
CA GLN A 66 -21.01 -16.91 -3.32
C GLN A 66 -20.68 -18.30 -3.89
N GLU A 67 -19.57 -18.43 -4.62
CA GLU A 67 -19.13 -19.71 -5.20
C GLU A 67 -18.80 -20.76 -4.14
N GLN A 68 -18.22 -20.33 -3.02
CA GLN A 68 -17.76 -21.23 -1.96
C GLN A 68 -18.81 -21.45 -0.86
N GLY A 69 -19.91 -20.71 -0.88
CA GLY A 69 -20.97 -20.77 0.13
C GLY A 69 -20.50 -20.41 1.54
N ARG A 70 -19.37 -19.70 1.68
CA ARG A 70 -18.78 -19.34 2.97
C ARG A 70 -17.99 -18.04 2.88
N ALA A 71 -17.84 -17.37 4.03
CA ALA A 71 -17.01 -16.18 4.15
C ALA A 71 -15.55 -16.49 3.79
N MET A 72 -14.88 -15.54 3.11
CA MET A 72 -13.51 -15.73 2.66
C MET A 72 -12.55 -15.75 3.86
N PRO A 73 -11.77 -16.83 4.07
CA PRO A 73 -10.80 -16.87 5.16
C PRO A 73 -9.73 -15.78 5.02
N VAL A 74 -9.28 -15.21 6.13
CA VAL A 74 -8.28 -14.11 6.16
C VAL A 74 -7.02 -14.42 5.33
N PRO A 75 -6.42 -15.62 5.38
CA PRO A 75 -5.24 -15.93 4.55
C PRO A 75 -5.53 -15.85 3.04
N VAL A 76 -6.74 -16.25 2.63
CA VAL A 76 -7.18 -16.20 1.22
C VAL A 76 -7.40 -14.74 0.79
N GLN A 77 -7.99 -13.92 1.67
CA GLN A 77 -8.16 -12.48 1.43
C GLN A 77 -6.81 -11.81 1.17
N TRP A 78 -5.80 -12.09 2.00
CA TRP A 78 -4.45 -11.54 1.82
C TRP A 78 -3.79 -11.97 0.51
N LYS A 79 -3.99 -13.23 0.09
CA LYS A 79 -3.48 -13.71 -1.20
C LYS A 79 -4.07 -12.93 -2.38
N PHE A 80 -5.38 -12.70 -2.39
CA PHE A 80 -6.03 -11.91 -3.43
C PHE A 80 -5.60 -10.45 -3.38
N PHE A 81 -5.53 -9.86 -2.18
CA PHE A 81 -5.08 -8.49 -1.99
C PHE A 81 -3.68 -8.28 -2.56
N ASN A 82 -2.69 -9.11 -2.16
CA ASN A 82 -1.32 -8.98 -2.62
C ASN A 82 -1.20 -9.10 -4.15
N LYS A 83 -1.94 -10.05 -4.74
CA LYS A 83 -1.96 -10.23 -6.19
C LYS A 83 -2.50 -8.97 -6.89
N HIS A 84 -3.65 -8.46 -6.46
CA HIS A 84 -4.25 -7.28 -7.06
C HIS A 84 -3.45 -6.00 -6.81
N PHE A 85 -2.90 -5.86 -5.62
CA PHE A 85 -2.03 -4.74 -5.26
C PHE A 85 -0.80 -4.70 -6.16
N HIS A 86 -0.12 -5.82 -6.35
CA HIS A 86 1.04 -5.90 -7.25
C HIS A 86 0.67 -5.56 -8.71
N GLN A 87 -0.50 -6.00 -9.18
CA GLN A 87 -0.98 -5.68 -10.52
C GLN A 87 -1.14 -4.16 -10.75
N LEU A 88 -1.48 -3.38 -9.73
CA LEU A 88 -1.60 -1.92 -9.87
C LEU A 88 -0.27 -1.26 -10.25
N PHE A 89 0.87 -1.80 -9.78
CA PHE A 89 2.20 -1.28 -10.12
C PHE A 89 2.72 -1.78 -11.46
N MET A 90 2.15 -2.88 -11.97
CA MET A 90 2.47 -3.46 -13.28
C MET A 90 1.58 -2.91 -14.39
N THR A 91 0.49 -2.21 -14.04
CA THR A 91 -0.47 -1.70 -15.01
C THR A 91 0.06 -0.39 -15.59
N ASP A 92 0.24 -0.36 -16.92
CA ASP A 92 0.57 0.86 -17.65
C ASP A 92 -0.63 1.83 -17.61
N LEU A 93 -0.50 2.88 -16.79
CA LEU A 93 -1.55 3.85 -16.52
C LEU A 93 -1.93 4.69 -17.75
N ASP A 94 -1.03 4.80 -18.75
CA ASP A 94 -1.23 5.61 -19.95
C ASP A 94 -1.82 4.81 -21.11
N ALA A 95 -1.40 3.55 -21.27
CA ALA A 95 -1.91 2.68 -22.33
C ALA A 95 -3.38 2.27 -22.11
N THR A 96 -3.75 2.00 -20.85
CA THR A 96 -5.05 1.40 -20.50
C THR A 96 -6.26 2.28 -20.87
N PRO A 97 -6.28 3.61 -20.59
CA PRO A 97 -7.39 4.48 -20.98
C PRO A 97 -7.48 4.69 -22.50
N ALA A 98 -6.34 4.69 -23.20
CA ALA A 98 -6.29 4.89 -24.65
C ALA A 98 -6.89 3.70 -25.41
N GLU A 99 -6.66 2.48 -24.95
CA GLU A 99 -7.28 1.27 -25.51
C GLU A 99 -8.77 1.20 -25.23
N ALA A 100 -9.20 1.57 -24.01
CA ALA A 100 -10.61 1.63 -23.65
C ALA A 100 -11.38 2.63 -24.54
N ARG A 101 -10.81 3.82 -24.77
CA ARG A 101 -11.38 4.83 -25.70
C ARG A 101 -11.46 4.31 -27.13
N ARG A 102 -10.41 3.68 -27.64
CA ARG A 102 -10.40 3.08 -28.98
C ARG A 102 -11.43 1.96 -29.14
N ARG A 103 -11.66 1.17 -28.10
CA ARG A 103 -12.68 0.12 -28.09
C ARG A 103 -14.09 0.70 -28.08
N LEU A 104 -14.34 1.74 -27.29
CA LEU A 104 -15.63 2.45 -27.28
C LEU A 104 -15.94 3.09 -28.63
N GLN A 105 -14.96 3.77 -29.23
CA GLN A 105 -15.11 4.39 -30.56
C GLN A 105 -15.48 3.35 -31.63
N ARG A 106 -14.87 2.15 -31.61
CA ARG A 106 -15.23 1.06 -32.53
C ARG A 106 -16.66 0.55 -32.34
N HIS A 107 -17.17 0.50 -31.11
CA HIS A 107 -18.53 0.08 -30.83
C HIS A 107 -19.59 1.15 -31.17
N LEU A 108 -19.23 2.43 -31.13
CA LEU A 108 -20.13 3.53 -31.49
C LEU A 108 -20.15 3.85 -33.00
N ALA A 109 -19.10 3.42 -33.72
CA ALA A 109 -18.99 3.58 -35.17
C ALA A 109 -19.58 2.39 -35.98
N ALA A 110 -20.11 1.38 -35.29
CA ALA A 110 -20.84 0.24 -35.84
C ALA A 110 -22.34 0.41 -35.57
#